data_AF-A0A846T6F2-F1
#
_entry.id   AF-A0A846T6F2-F1
#
_cell.length_a   1.000
_cell.length_b   1.000
_cell.length_c   1.000
_cell.angle_alpha   90.00
_cell.angle_beta   90.00
_cell.angle_gamma   90.00
#
_symmetry.space_group_name_H-M   'P 1'
#
loop_
_entity.id
_entity.type
_entity.pdbx_description
1 polymer ?
#
loop_
_entity_poly.entity_id
_entity_poly.type
_entity_poly.pdbx_seq_one_letter_code
_entity_poly.pdbx_strand_id
1 'polypeptide(L)'
;REGQYSARDLSEPVFGHGPGGRREAIHPGNREFVTGDQIARPPGGSGGGSGGGQASNTGEGEDDFVFELSREEFLDLFFEDLELPNLVRTQLAKATEFKSVRAGFTSDGNPGNLDIVRSLKGAMARRMALAGPYTRRLREAEEELQQLLAAPPVDEERAKTLVEEINHLRARARAVPFIDTFDLRYTNRIRQPQPSTQAVMFCVMDVSGSMDRARKDLAKRFFTLLYLFLKRNYEKIEVVFIRHHTVAKEVDEQEFFYSRETGGTVVSSALQLMGEIITERYPISSWNIYVAQASDGDNWHHDSPSCRDLLFQRIMPFVRYYAYIEITPDRHQSLWEAYEEVKAAHPHFAMRQIDGPADIYPVFRDLFRRRTA
;
A
#
# COMPACT_ATOMS: atom_id res chain seq x y z
N ARG A 1 -2.87 43.37 22.94
CA ARG A 1 -4.19 42.76 23.22
C ARG A 1 -3.92 41.42 23.86
N GLU A 2 -3.95 41.39 25.18
CA GLU A 2 -3.77 40.20 26.01
C GLU A 2 -4.94 39.25 25.81
N GLY A 3 -4.65 37.99 25.46
CA GLY A 3 -5.64 36.93 25.44
C GLY A 3 -5.83 36.41 26.85
N GLN A 4 -6.94 36.77 27.49
CA GLN A 4 -7.39 36.17 28.75
C GLN A 4 -7.61 34.68 28.56
N TYR A 5 -6.78 33.85 29.18
CA TYR A 5 -7.08 32.45 29.39
C TYR A 5 -8.17 32.36 30.49
N SER A 6 -9.36 31.91 30.10
CA SER A 6 -10.42 31.59 31.05
C SER A 6 -9.96 30.40 31.90
N ALA A 7 -9.77 30.64 33.20
CA ALA A 7 -9.49 29.64 34.23
C ALA A 7 -10.72 28.74 34.45
N ARG A 8 -11.16 28.03 33.41
CA ARG A 8 -12.17 26.99 33.52
C ARG A 8 -11.50 25.72 34.05
N ASP A 9 -11.79 25.49 35.33
CA ASP A 9 -11.81 24.19 35.99
C ASP A 9 -10.45 23.49 36.17
N LEU A 10 -9.72 23.92 37.20
CA LEU A 10 -8.58 23.19 37.80
C LEU A 10 -9.05 22.06 38.75
N SER A 11 -10.31 21.61 38.65
CA SER A 11 -10.83 20.55 39.49
C SER A 11 -10.36 19.16 39.02
N GLU A 12 -10.12 18.28 39.98
CA GLU A 12 -9.63 16.92 39.74
C GLU A 12 -10.70 16.09 39.01
N PRO A 13 -10.45 15.62 37.78
CA PRO A 13 -11.42 14.77 37.09
C PRO A 13 -11.48 13.39 37.75
N VAL A 14 -12.65 13.02 38.23
CA VAL A 14 -12.92 11.68 38.77
C VAL A 14 -13.21 10.74 37.61
N PHE A 15 -12.32 9.79 37.34
CA PHE A 15 -12.51 8.79 36.30
C PHE A 15 -13.22 7.54 36.86
N GLY A 16 -14.41 7.24 36.35
CA GLY A 16 -15.09 5.97 36.56
C GLY A 16 -14.88 5.00 35.38
N HIS A 17 -14.81 3.70 35.65
CA HIS A 17 -14.83 2.69 34.59
C HIS A 17 -16.25 2.52 34.03
N GLY A 18 -16.59 3.24 32.96
CA GLY A 18 -17.81 3.02 32.18
C GLY A 18 -17.60 2.03 31.02
N PRO A 19 -18.61 1.23 30.64
CA PRO A 19 -18.51 0.25 29.54
C PRO A 19 -18.52 0.86 28.12
N GLY A 20 -18.58 2.20 27.99
CA GLY A 20 -18.62 2.90 26.71
C GLY A 20 -17.25 3.27 26.12
N GLY A 21 -17.24 3.55 24.82
CA GLY A 21 -16.09 4.03 24.05
C GLY A 21 -15.40 2.96 23.20
N ARG A 22 -14.76 3.39 22.10
CA ARG A 22 -13.89 2.53 21.28
C ARG A 22 -12.63 2.20 22.09
N ARG A 23 -12.60 1.02 22.71
CA ARG A 23 -11.45 0.54 23.48
C ARG A 23 -10.54 -0.29 22.60
N GLU A 24 -9.28 0.10 22.52
CA GLU A 24 -8.23 -0.69 21.88
C GLU A 24 -7.34 -1.24 23.00
N ALA A 25 -7.42 -2.55 23.25
CA ALA A 25 -6.59 -3.23 24.23
C ALA A 25 -5.42 -3.90 23.52
N ILE A 26 -4.20 -3.55 23.91
CA ILE A 26 -3.00 -4.26 23.47
C ILE A 26 -2.72 -5.31 24.55
N HIS A 27 -2.91 -6.59 24.20
CA HIS A 27 -2.65 -7.70 25.12
C HIS A 27 -1.15 -8.03 25.13
N PRO A 28 -0.44 -7.85 26.26
CA PRO A 28 0.96 -8.20 26.33
C PRO A 28 1.12 -9.72 26.55
N GLY A 29 1.65 -10.41 25.54
CA GLY A 29 2.44 -11.64 25.69
C GLY A 29 1.70 -12.99 25.71
N ASN A 30 2.18 -13.90 24.84
CA ASN A 30 2.12 -15.37 24.92
C ASN A 30 0.81 -16.11 24.58
N ARG A 31 0.09 -15.66 23.54
CA ARG A 31 -0.79 -16.57 22.79
C ARG A 31 -0.57 -16.35 21.30
N GLU A 32 -0.08 -17.38 20.61
CA GLU A 32 -0.09 -17.44 19.14
C GLU A 32 -1.56 -17.52 18.73
N PHE A 33 -2.07 -16.49 18.07
CA PHE A 33 -3.39 -16.54 17.42
C PHE A 33 -3.19 -16.89 15.95
N VAL A 34 -3.90 -17.91 15.48
CA VAL A 34 -3.88 -18.32 14.07
C VAL A 34 -5.07 -17.69 13.36
N THR A 35 -4.92 -17.38 12.08
CA THR A 35 -6.00 -16.86 11.23
C THR A 35 -7.21 -17.81 11.30
N GLY A 36 -8.29 -17.39 11.97
CA GLY A 36 -9.49 -18.19 12.21
C GLY A 36 -9.96 -18.26 13.66
N ASP A 37 -9.15 -17.82 14.63
CA ASP A 37 -9.54 -17.84 16.05
C ASP A 37 -10.71 -16.90 16.36
N GLN A 38 -11.76 -17.44 16.98
CA GLN A 38 -12.93 -16.70 17.42
C GLN A 38 -12.82 -16.33 18.90
N ILE A 39 -12.85 -15.03 19.20
CA ILE A 39 -12.85 -14.52 20.58
C ILE A 39 -14.29 -14.47 21.09
N ALA A 40 -14.53 -15.00 22.29
CA ALA A 40 -15.85 -14.96 22.94
C ALA A 40 -16.33 -13.50 23.11
N ARG A 41 -17.52 -13.21 22.57
CA ARG A 41 -18.16 -11.90 22.71
C ARG A 41 -18.48 -11.66 24.19
N PRO A 42 -18.13 -10.50 24.77
CA PRO A 42 -18.48 -10.22 26.16
C PRO A 42 -20.01 -10.28 26.33
N PRO A 43 -20.53 -10.85 27.44
CA PRO A 43 -21.97 -10.93 27.68
C PRO A 43 -22.55 -9.52 27.81
N GLY A 44 -23.16 -9.04 26.73
CA GLY A 44 -23.84 -7.76 26.66
C GLY A 44 -25.29 -7.88 27.10
N GLY A 45 -25.68 -7.01 28.02
CA GLY A 45 -27.04 -6.91 28.56
C GLY A 45 -28.11 -6.57 27.52
N SER A 46 -29.34 -6.88 27.93
CA SER A 46 -30.62 -6.65 27.26
C SER A 46 -30.70 -5.43 26.35
N GLY A 47 -30.80 -5.67 25.06
CA GLY A 47 -31.22 -4.70 24.05
C GLY A 47 -31.91 -5.44 22.91
N GLY A 48 -33.24 -5.37 22.89
CA GLY A 48 -34.08 -6.03 21.91
C GLY A 48 -33.83 -5.55 20.48
N GLY A 49 -33.61 -6.50 19.58
CA GLY A 49 -33.54 -6.30 18.14
C GLY A 49 -34.27 -7.44 17.47
N SER A 50 -35.53 -7.19 17.12
CA SER A 50 -36.38 -8.05 16.30
C SER A 50 -35.74 -8.23 14.92
N GLY A 51 -35.64 -9.48 14.47
CA GLY A 51 -35.12 -9.84 13.15
C GLY A 51 -35.26 -11.32 12.84
N GLY A 52 -36.35 -11.94 13.29
CA GLY A 52 -36.72 -13.31 12.93
C GLY A 52 -37.54 -13.29 11.64
N GLY A 53 -36.87 -13.27 10.50
CA GLY A 53 -37.51 -13.49 9.20
C GLY A 53 -37.87 -14.95 9.04
N GLN A 54 -39.16 -15.27 9.09
CA GLN A 54 -39.69 -16.56 8.66
C GLN A 54 -39.48 -16.70 7.15
N ALA A 55 -38.66 -17.67 6.74
CA ALA A 55 -38.59 -18.07 5.34
C ALA A 55 -39.85 -18.88 4.99
N SER A 56 -40.69 -18.32 4.12
CA SER A 56 -41.83 -19.00 3.51
C SER A 56 -41.35 -20.02 2.46
N ASN A 57 -41.94 -21.21 2.46
CA ASN A 57 -41.52 -22.35 1.61
C ASN A 57 -42.13 -22.36 0.19
N THR A 58 -42.47 -21.19 -0.35
CA THR A 58 -43.02 -21.04 -1.71
C THR A 58 -42.72 -19.64 -2.22
N GLY A 59 -41.85 -19.55 -3.22
CA GLY A 59 -41.51 -18.31 -3.92
C GLY A 59 -40.32 -18.55 -4.82
N GLU A 60 -40.56 -18.83 -6.10
CA GLU A 60 -39.57 -18.55 -7.14
C GLU A 60 -39.40 -17.02 -7.15
N GLY A 61 -38.34 -16.56 -6.48
CA GLY A 61 -37.82 -15.21 -6.66
C GLY A 61 -36.81 -15.27 -7.80
N GLU A 62 -37.14 -14.69 -8.94
CA GLU A 62 -36.09 -14.24 -9.85
C GLU A 62 -35.35 -13.12 -9.10
N ASP A 63 -34.10 -13.38 -8.71
CA ASP A 63 -33.23 -12.36 -8.17
C ASP A 63 -32.97 -11.33 -9.27
N ASP A 64 -33.62 -10.17 -9.17
CA ASP A 64 -33.38 -8.98 -9.99
C ASP A 64 -32.06 -8.28 -9.55
N PHE A 65 -31.03 -9.06 -9.23
CA PHE A 65 -29.71 -8.57 -8.86
C PHE A 65 -28.95 -8.17 -10.13
N VAL A 66 -29.32 -7.02 -10.69
CA VAL A 66 -28.47 -6.32 -11.65
C VAL A 66 -27.29 -5.74 -10.86
N PHE A 67 -26.13 -6.37 -10.96
CA PHE A 67 -24.88 -5.81 -10.46
C PHE A 67 -24.55 -4.54 -11.26
N GLU A 68 -24.90 -3.38 -10.72
CA GLU A 68 -24.40 -2.09 -11.20
C GLU A 68 -22.94 -1.92 -10.75
N LEU A 69 -22.03 -2.67 -11.36
CA LEU A 69 -20.60 -2.44 -11.21
C LEU A 69 -20.23 -1.13 -11.89
N SER A 70 -19.56 -0.24 -11.16
CA SER A 70 -18.96 0.93 -11.79
C SER A 70 -17.86 0.50 -12.77
N ARG A 71 -17.55 1.36 -13.75
CA ARG A 71 -16.46 1.09 -14.71
C ARG A 71 -15.14 0.79 -14.00
N GLU A 72 -14.87 1.45 -12.88
CA GLU A 72 -13.65 1.28 -12.11
C GLU A 72 -13.61 -0.08 -11.41
N GLU A 73 -14.69 -0.47 -10.75
CA GLU A 73 -14.80 -1.78 -10.09
C GLU A 73 -14.73 -2.93 -11.09
N PHE A 74 -15.33 -2.77 -12.27
CA PHE A 74 -15.21 -3.76 -13.34
C PHE A 74 -13.73 -3.94 -13.75
N LEU A 75 -12.98 -2.86 -13.93
CA LEU A 75 -11.56 -2.94 -14.30
C LEU A 75 -10.71 -3.55 -13.19
N ASP A 76 -11.02 -3.25 -11.93
CA ASP A 76 -10.33 -3.84 -10.78
C ASP A 76 -10.50 -5.36 -10.73
N LEU A 77 -11.74 -5.83 -10.88
CA LEU A 77 -12.03 -7.27 -10.96
C LEU A 77 -11.42 -7.91 -12.20
N PHE A 78 -11.43 -7.20 -13.33
CA PHE A 78 -10.92 -7.72 -14.60
C PHE A 78 -9.40 -7.91 -14.62
N PHE A 79 -8.66 -7.01 -13.95
CA PHE A 79 -7.21 -7.03 -13.81
C PHE A 79 -6.75 -7.58 -12.45
N GLU A 80 -7.65 -8.19 -11.68
CA GLU A 80 -7.32 -8.91 -10.47
C GLU A 80 -6.32 -10.04 -10.79
N ASP A 81 -5.35 -10.24 -9.92
CA ASP A 81 -4.24 -11.20 -10.10
C ASP A 81 -3.33 -10.96 -11.32
N LEU A 82 -3.33 -9.75 -11.90
CA LEU A 82 -2.37 -9.36 -12.94
C LEU A 82 -1.33 -8.37 -12.43
N GLU A 83 -0.07 -8.60 -12.78
CA GLU A 83 1.05 -7.70 -12.48
C GLU A 83 2.16 -7.81 -13.55
N LEU A 84 2.97 -6.78 -13.66
CA LEU A 84 4.22 -6.80 -14.41
C LEU A 84 5.19 -7.83 -13.80
N PRO A 85 5.63 -8.84 -14.56
CA PRO A 85 6.54 -9.86 -14.06
C PRO A 85 7.87 -9.27 -13.57
N ASN A 86 8.50 -9.91 -12.59
CA ASN A 86 9.87 -9.57 -12.16
C ASN A 86 10.06 -8.08 -11.76
N LEU A 87 9.02 -7.42 -11.26
CA LEU A 87 9.09 -6.02 -10.87
C LEU A 87 9.98 -5.82 -9.63
N VAL A 88 11.08 -5.07 -9.80
CA VAL A 88 12.05 -4.81 -8.72
C VAL A 88 11.87 -3.40 -8.18
N ARG A 89 11.84 -3.28 -6.85
CA ARG A 89 11.90 -1.99 -6.13
C ARG A 89 13.25 -1.32 -6.37
N THR A 90 13.29 -0.32 -7.24
CA THR A 90 14.49 0.48 -7.50
C THR A 90 14.66 1.53 -6.39
N GLN A 91 15.82 1.53 -5.73
CA GLN A 91 16.09 2.38 -4.55
C GLN A 91 16.48 3.83 -4.93
N LEU A 92 16.72 4.11 -6.21
CA LEU A 92 17.44 5.30 -6.67
C LEU A 92 16.60 6.31 -7.47
N ALA A 93 15.28 6.10 -7.60
CA ALA A 93 14.41 7.11 -8.19
C ALA A 93 14.32 8.33 -7.26
N LYS A 94 14.76 9.49 -7.77
CA LYS A 94 15.00 10.79 -7.08
C LYS A 94 13.84 11.39 -6.27
N ALA A 95 12.71 10.70 -6.15
CA ALA A 95 11.59 11.09 -5.31
C ALA A 95 11.26 9.94 -4.34
N THR A 96 11.93 9.91 -3.18
CA THR A 96 11.46 9.11 -2.05
C THR A 96 10.11 9.65 -1.61
N GLU A 97 9.05 8.94 -1.96
CA GLU A 97 7.77 9.14 -1.29
C GLU A 97 7.91 8.68 0.15
N PHE A 98 7.44 9.52 1.06
CA PHE A 98 7.52 9.24 2.48
C PHE A 98 6.14 8.86 3.00
N LYS A 99 5.99 7.61 3.44
CA LYS A 99 4.79 7.19 4.18
C LYS A 99 4.96 7.58 5.64
N SER A 100 3.95 8.23 6.21
CA SER A 100 3.91 8.53 7.64
C SER A 100 3.48 7.28 8.40
N VAL A 101 4.40 6.69 9.17
CA VAL A 101 4.15 5.49 9.96
C VAL A 101 4.21 5.84 11.45
N ARG A 102 3.33 5.24 12.25
CA ARG A 102 3.29 5.45 13.70
C ARG A 102 4.54 4.86 14.34
N ALA A 103 5.30 5.67 15.05
CA ALA A 103 6.60 5.32 15.65
C ALA A 103 6.58 5.31 17.18
N GLY A 104 5.39 5.19 17.78
CA GLY A 104 5.21 5.20 19.24
C GLY A 104 4.98 6.61 19.79
N PHE A 105 5.62 6.92 20.92
CA PHE A 105 5.43 8.17 21.65
C PHE A 105 6.77 8.82 22.01
N THR A 106 6.78 10.14 22.06
CA THR A 106 7.91 10.98 22.47
C THR A 106 7.51 11.87 23.65
N SER A 107 8.48 12.31 24.46
CA SER A 107 8.24 13.21 25.59
C SER A 107 8.02 14.67 25.16
N ASP A 108 8.33 15.00 23.91
CA ASP A 108 8.19 16.35 23.36
C ASP A 108 7.65 16.30 21.92
N GLY A 109 6.80 17.26 21.55
CA GLY A 109 6.14 17.30 20.26
C GLY A 109 5.07 18.38 20.12
N ASN A 110 4.47 18.46 18.92
CA ASN A 110 3.40 19.41 18.64
C ASN A 110 2.18 19.13 19.56
N PRO A 111 1.61 20.14 20.24
CA PRO A 111 0.40 20.02 21.05
C PRO A 111 -0.76 19.25 20.39
N GLY A 112 -0.92 19.35 19.07
CA GLY A 112 -1.96 18.61 18.33
C GLY A 112 -1.78 17.08 18.34
N ASN A 113 -0.60 16.58 18.67
CA ASN A 113 -0.27 15.15 18.75
C ASN A 113 -0.25 14.63 20.19
N LEU A 114 -0.63 15.44 21.19
CA LEU A 114 -0.59 15.06 22.61
C LEU A 114 -1.57 13.92 22.92
N ASP A 115 -1.06 12.82 23.49
CA ASP A 115 -1.89 11.75 24.03
C ASP A 115 -2.26 12.09 25.48
N ILE A 116 -3.44 12.67 25.65
CA ILE A 116 -3.95 13.14 26.95
C ILE A 116 -4.05 11.98 27.95
N VAL A 117 -4.58 10.83 27.53
CA VAL A 117 -4.82 9.70 28.43
C VAL A 117 -3.51 9.14 28.96
N ARG A 118 -2.52 8.96 28.09
CA ARG A 118 -1.22 8.42 28.49
C ARG A 118 -0.43 9.42 29.32
N SER A 119 -0.49 10.71 28.99
CA SER A 119 0.15 11.76 29.78
C SER A 119 -0.43 11.87 31.18
N LEU A 120 -1.76 11.85 31.31
CA LEU A 120 -2.45 11.87 32.60
C LEU A 120 -2.16 10.61 33.44
N LYS A 121 -2.12 9.43 32.82
CA LYS A 121 -1.74 8.20 33.51
C LYS A 121 -0.32 8.26 34.07
N GLY A 122 0.63 8.78 33.30
CA GLY A 122 2.01 9.01 33.76
C GLY A 122 2.06 9.98 34.94
N ALA A 123 1.36 11.11 34.82
CA ALA A 123 1.29 12.14 35.85
C ALA A 123 0.66 11.63 37.16
N MET A 124 -0.42 10.84 37.06
CA MET A 124 -1.04 10.20 38.23
C MET A 124 -0.11 9.20 38.91
N ALA A 125 0.58 8.35 38.13
CA ALA A 125 1.53 7.39 38.67
C ALA A 125 2.70 8.07 39.39
N ARG A 126 3.27 9.13 38.79
CA ARG A 126 4.32 9.96 39.40
C ARG A 126 3.83 10.63 40.68
N ARG A 127 2.65 11.25 40.64
CA ARG A 127 2.05 11.89 41.81
C ARG A 127 1.81 10.90 42.94
N MET A 128 1.31 9.70 42.64
CA MET A 128 1.10 8.65 43.65
C MET A 128 2.42 8.16 44.24
N ALA A 129 3.48 8.05 43.45
CA ALA A 129 4.81 7.67 43.94
C ALA A 129 5.45 8.76 44.82
N LEU A 130 5.37 10.03 44.42
CA LEU A 130 5.96 11.16 45.15
C LEU A 130 5.17 11.55 46.39
N ALA A 131 3.84 11.52 46.32
CA ALA A 131 2.96 11.81 47.46
C ALA A 131 2.79 10.62 48.41
N GLY A 132 3.00 9.39 47.92
CA GLY A 132 2.76 8.15 48.66
C GLY A 132 3.38 8.08 50.06
N PRO A 133 4.68 8.39 50.25
CA PRO A 133 5.30 8.40 51.58
C PRO A 133 4.67 9.41 52.54
N TYR A 134 4.36 10.63 52.05
CA TYR A 134 3.74 11.68 52.86
C TYR A 134 2.30 11.32 53.23
N THR A 135 1.52 10.80 52.28
CA THR A 135 0.13 10.38 52.52
C THR A 135 0.05 9.19 53.48
N ARG A 136 1.02 8.25 53.42
CA ARG A 136 1.09 7.13 54.36
C ARG A 136 1.40 7.62 55.77
N ARG A 137 2.46 8.42 55.93
CA ARG A 137 2.83 8.97 57.24
C ARG A 137 1.74 9.89 57.81
N LEU A 138 1.05 10.65 56.96
CA LEU A 138 -0.08 11.49 57.35
C LEU A 138 -1.20 10.64 57.96
N ARG A 139 -1.55 9.51 57.32
CA ARG A 139 -2.56 8.59 57.84
C ARG A 139 -2.14 7.98 59.18
N GLU A 140 -0.90 7.55 59.31
CA GLU A 140 -0.36 7.03 60.58
C GLU A 140 -0.40 8.09 61.69
N ALA A 141 0.02 9.33 61.40
CA ALA A 141 0.00 10.42 62.37
C ALA A 141 -1.44 10.84 62.76
N GLU A 142 -2.40 10.80 61.83
CA GLU A 142 -3.82 11.02 62.11
C GLU A 142 -4.41 9.91 63.00
N GLU A 143 -4.04 8.65 62.74
CA GLU A 143 -4.43 7.49 63.58
C GLU A 143 -3.80 7.57 64.99
N GLU A 144 -2.52 7.94 65.10
CA GLU A 144 -1.83 8.18 66.38
C GLU A 144 -2.50 9.30 67.19
N LEU A 145 -2.82 10.42 66.55
CA LEU A 145 -3.51 11.54 67.19
C LEU A 145 -4.90 11.12 67.68
N GLN A 146 -5.64 10.35 66.89
CA GLN A 146 -6.95 9.86 67.27
C GLN A 146 -6.90 8.92 68.48
N GLN A 147 -5.91 8.02 68.53
CA GLN A 147 -5.71 7.12 69.67
C GLN A 147 -5.33 7.89 70.94
N LEU A 148 -4.46 8.88 70.80
CA LEU A 148 -3.98 9.69 71.92
C LEU A 148 -5.10 10.55 72.54
N LEU A 149 -6.01 11.06 71.71
CA LEU A 149 -7.20 11.80 72.18
C LEU A 149 -8.25 10.89 72.83
N ALA A 150 -8.24 9.59 72.54
CA ALA A 150 -9.21 8.63 73.07
C ALA A 150 -8.82 8.01 74.43
N ALA A 151 -7.56 8.15 74.87
CA ALA A 151 -7.04 7.55 76.11
C ALA A 151 -6.67 8.63 77.16
N PRO A 152 -7.49 8.85 78.21
CA PRO A 152 -7.16 9.76 79.31
C PRO A 152 -6.10 9.16 80.26
N PRO A 153 -5.15 9.96 80.82
CA PRO A 153 -4.97 11.39 80.59
C PRO A 153 -4.33 11.66 79.22
N VAL A 154 -4.86 12.68 78.52
CA VAL A 154 -4.38 13.08 77.20
C VAL A 154 -3.06 13.82 77.35
N ASP A 155 -2.04 13.38 76.62
CA ASP A 155 -0.76 14.08 76.51
C ASP A 155 -0.89 15.27 75.53
N GLU A 156 -1.17 16.45 76.07
CA GLU A 156 -1.40 17.67 75.27
C GLU A 156 -0.16 18.13 74.48
N GLU A 157 1.05 17.87 74.97
CA GLU A 157 2.28 18.23 74.25
C GLU A 157 2.45 17.32 73.03
N ARG A 158 2.28 16.01 73.22
CA ARG A 158 2.36 15.06 72.11
C ARG A 158 1.26 15.30 71.07
N ALA A 159 0.04 15.63 71.50
CA ALA A 159 -1.05 16.00 70.59
C ALA A 159 -0.69 17.21 69.71
N LYS A 160 -0.11 18.27 70.28
CA LYS A 160 0.32 19.46 69.53
C LYS A 160 1.38 19.11 68.49
N THR A 161 2.39 18.30 68.86
CA THR A 161 3.44 17.90 67.91
C THR A 161 2.90 17.10 66.72
N LEU A 162 1.94 16.20 66.96
CA LEU A 162 1.30 15.42 65.89
C LEU A 162 0.47 16.31 64.96
N VAL A 163 -0.23 17.32 65.49
CA VAL A 163 -0.99 18.28 64.67
C VAL A 163 -0.06 19.08 63.75
N GLU A 164 1.09 19.54 64.27
CA GLU A 164 2.11 20.23 63.47
C GLU A 164 2.68 19.32 62.38
N GLU A 165 2.96 18.07 62.71
CA GLU A 165 3.45 17.07 61.77
C GLU A 165 2.43 16.78 60.65
N ILE A 166 1.15 16.59 61.00
CA ILE A 166 0.06 16.39 60.03
C ILE A 166 -0.05 17.58 59.08
N ASN A 167 0.02 18.81 59.60
CA ASN A 167 -0.03 20.01 58.76
C ASN A 167 1.15 20.08 57.79
N HIS A 168 2.36 19.77 58.25
CA HIS A 168 3.55 19.72 57.39
C HIS A 168 3.43 18.64 56.31
N LEU A 169 3.02 17.41 56.67
CA LEU A 169 2.85 16.30 55.73
C LEU A 169 1.76 16.59 54.70
N ARG A 170 0.65 17.21 55.11
CA ARG A 170 -0.43 17.64 54.23
C ARG A 170 0.03 18.68 53.22
N ALA A 171 0.83 19.66 53.67
CA ALA A 171 1.42 20.66 52.79
C ALA A 171 2.38 20.02 51.76
N ARG A 172 3.23 19.08 52.20
CA ARG A 172 4.17 18.36 51.33
C ARG A 172 3.45 17.50 50.29
N ALA A 173 2.40 16.77 50.68
CA ALA A 173 1.61 15.96 49.75
C ALA A 173 0.88 16.81 48.69
N ARG A 174 0.37 17.99 49.07
CA ARG A 174 -0.28 18.94 48.14
C ARG A 174 0.70 19.68 47.24
N ALA A 175 1.95 19.83 47.64
CA ALA A 175 2.97 20.51 46.85
C ALA A 175 3.37 19.74 45.58
N VAL A 176 3.03 18.45 45.46
CA VAL A 176 3.34 17.63 44.28
C VAL A 176 2.49 18.10 43.09
N PRO A 177 3.10 18.58 41.99
CA PRO A 177 2.36 19.08 40.83
C PRO A 177 1.53 18.01 40.14
N PHE A 178 0.33 18.37 39.69
CA PHE A 178 -0.61 17.47 39.02
C PHE A 178 -0.08 16.96 37.68
N ILE A 179 0.51 17.82 36.85
CA ILE A 179 1.16 17.48 35.58
C ILE A 179 2.53 18.14 35.54
N ASP A 180 3.53 17.40 35.09
CA ASP A 180 4.88 17.88 34.82
C ASP A 180 5.20 17.71 33.33
N THR A 181 6.16 18.47 32.80
CA THR A 181 6.57 18.40 31.40
C THR A 181 7.10 17.02 31.03
N PHE A 182 7.73 16.33 31.99
CA PHE A 182 8.18 14.94 31.84
C PHE A 182 7.06 13.92 31.70
N ASP A 183 5.82 14.26 32.09
CA ASP A 183 4.66 13.36 31.97
C ASP A 183 4.03 13.43 30.58
N LEU A 184 4.32 14.48 29.81
CA LEU A 184 3.71 14.69 28.50
C LEU A 184 4.19 13.61 27.51
N ARG A 185 3.25 13.02 26.78
CA ARG A 185 3.51 12.01 25.75
C ARG A 185 2.80 12.42 24.47
N TYR A 186 3.57 12.62 23.42
CA TYR A 186 3.09 12.97 22.10
C TYR A 186 3.19 11.76 21.18
N THR A 187 2.16 11.54 20.37
CA THR A 187 2.19 10.54 19.31
C THR A 187 3.26 10.89 18.29
N ASN A 188 4.22 10.00 18.11
CA ASN A 188 5.30 10.17 17.15
C ASN A 188 4.94 9.48 15.84
N ARG A 189 5.16 10.18 14.73
CA ARG A 189 5.05 9.65 13.37
C ARG A 189 6.35 9.93 12.65
N ILE A 190 7.00 8.88 12.18
CA ILE A 190 8.21 9.01 11.37
C ILE A 190 7.87 8.84 9.90
N ARG A 191 8.60 9.56 9.07
CA ARG A 191 8.55 9.40 7.61
C ARG A 191 9.47 8.24 7.24
N GLN A 192 8.90 7.14 6.76
CA GLN A 192 9.69 6.05 6.18
C GLN A 192 9.74 6.22 4.65
N PRO A 193 10.92 6.14 4.02
CA PRO A 193 11.04 6.16 2.57
C PRO A 193 10.37 4.91 2.01
N GLN A 194 9.44 5.11 1.08
CA GLN A 194 8.84 4.04 0.30
C GLN A 194 9.58 3.99 -1.04
N PRO A 195 10.22 2.86 -1.40
CA PRO A 195 10.82 2.73 -2.71
C PRO A 195 9.71 2.81 -3.76
N SER A 196 9.82 3.75 -4.69
CA SER A 196 8.91 3.81 -5.84
C SER A 196 9.45 2.91 -6.96
N THR A 197 8.59 2.03 -7.46
CA THR A 197 8.90 1.19 -8.62
C THR A 197 8.61 1.99 -9.88
N GLN A 198 9.64 2.56 -10.50
CA GLN A 198 9.50 3.16 -11.83
C GLN A 198 9.58 2.06 -12.88
N ALA A 199 8.65 2.06 -13.83
CA ALA A 199 8.60 1.12 -14.92
C ALA A 199 8.29 1.82 -16.24
N VAL A 200 8.87 1.33 -17.33
CA VAL A 200 8.55 1.75 -18.70
C VAL A 200 8.07 0.54 -19.51
N MET A 201 6.97 0.69 -20.23
CA MET A 201 6.47 -0.29 -21.18
C MET A 201 6.69 0.20 -22.61
N PHE A 202 7.40 -0.58 -23.41
CA PHE A 202 7.52 -0.37 -24.85
C PHE A 202 6.45 -1.18 -25.58
N CYS A 203 5.57 -0.48 -26.29
CA CYS A 203 4.56 -1.08 -27.15
C CYS A 203 5.03 -0.98 -28.61
N VAL A 204 5.44 -2.11 -29.18
CA VAL A 204 5.95 -2.18 -30.56
C VAL A 204 4.90 -2.83 -31.46
N MET A 205 4.35 -2.07 -32.41
CA MET A 205 3.34 -2.56 -33.34
C MET A 205 3.85 -2.52 -34.78
N ASP A 206 3.61 -3.62 -35.49
CA ASP A 206 3.78 -3.69 -36.94
C ASP A 206 2.58 -3.05 -37.67
N VAL A 207 2.87 -2.12 -38.57
CA VAL A 207 1.88 -1.46 -39.43
C VAL A 207 2.09 -1.77 -40.92
N SER A 208 2.89 -2.79 -41.23
CA SER A 208 3.19 -3.26 -42.58
C SER A 208 1.96 -3.64 -43.41
N GLY A 209 2.22 -3.94 -44.69
CA GLY A 209 1.21 -4.38 -45.65
C GLY A 209 0.71 -5.81 -45.40
N SER A 210 1.50 -6.68 -44.78
CA SER A 210 1.08 -8.06 -44.41
C SER A 210 0.05 -8.05 -43.27
N MET A 211 0.13 -7.03 -42.40
CA MET A 211 -0.85 -6.74 -41.36
C MET A 211 -2.16 -6.22 -41.94
N ASP A 212 -3.08 -7.12 -42.26
CA ASP A 212 -4.42 -6.80 -42.72
C ASP A 212 -5.25 -6.03 -41.66
N ARG A 213 -6.48 -5.63 -42.04
CA ARG A 213 -7.35 -4.86 -41.12
C ARG A 213 -7.75 -5.66 -39.88
N ALA A 214 -7.91 -6.98 -39.99
CA ALA A 214 -8.33 -7.82 -38.88
C ALA A 214 -7.19 -8.01 -37.87
N ARG A 215 -5.98 -8.31 -38.35
CA ARG A 215 -4.76 -8.42 -37.54
C ARG A 215 -4.42 -7.11 -36.84
N LYS A 216 -4.55 -5.97 -37.54
CA LYS A 216 -4.41 -4.64 -36.94
C LYS A 216 -5.46 -4.37 -35.86
N ASP A 217 -6.70 -4.82 -36.04
CA ASP A 217 -7.74 -4.68 -35.01
C ASP A 217 -7.42 -5.52 -33.76
N LEU A 218 -6.94 -6.75 -33.93
CA LEU A 218 -6.49 -7.62 -32.84
C LEU A 218 -5.31 -7.00 -32.07
N ALA A 219 -4.28 -6.53 -32.76
CA ALA A 219 -3.13 -5.86 -32.16
C ALA A 219 -3.58 -4.64 -31.33
N LYS A 220 -4.44 -3.79 -31.90
CA LYS A 220 -4.96 -2.60 -31.23
C LYS A 220 -5.74 -2.96 -29.98
N ARG A 221 -6.62 -3.96 -30.03
CA ARG A 221 -7.37 -4.43 -28.85
C ARG A 221 -6.45 -4.93 -27.75
N PHE A 222 -5.42 -5.70 -28.09
CA PHE A 222 -4.41 -6.16 -27.14
C PHE A 222 -3.69 -4.97 -26.48
N PHE A 223 -3.18 -4.02 -27.27
CA PHE A 223 -2.48 -2.85 -26.74
C PHE A 223 -3.39 -1.89 -25.96
N THR A 224 -4.64 -1.74 -26.35
CA THR A 224 -5.64 -0.99 -25.57
C THR A 224 -5.85 -1.65 -24.22
N LEU A 225 -5.97 -2.98 -24.18
CA LEU A 225 -6.12 -3.71 -22.93
C LEU A 225 -4.88 -3.56 -22.04
N LEU A 226 -3.69 -3.69 -22.63
CA LEU A 226 -2.42 -3.47 -21.94
C LEU A 226 -2.33 -2.06 -21.36
N TYR A 227 -2.68 -1.04 -22.15
CA TYR A 227 -2.65 0.34 -21.70
C TYR A 227 -3.61 0.61 -20.55
N LEU A 228 -4.84 0.07 -20.60
CA LEU A 228 -5.81 0.17 -19.51
C LEU A 228 -5.31 -0.52 -18.24
N PHE A 229 -4.74 -1.72 -18.37
CA PHE A 229 -4.12 -2.44 -17.26
C PHE A 229 -3.00 -1.63 -16.61
N LEU A 230 -2.09 -1.07 -17.41
CA LEU A 230 -0.95 -0.32 -16.92
C LEU A 230 -1.37 0.96 -16.19
N LYS A 231 -2.27 1.75 -16.80
CA LYS A 231 -2.78 2.98 -16.17
C LYS A 231 -3.61 2.73 -14.92
N ARG A 232 -4.29 1.58 -14.82
CA ARG A 232 -5.07 1.25 -13.64
C ARG A 232 -4.21 0.74 -12.50
N ASN A 233 -3.28 -0.18 -12.77
CA ASN A 233 -2.52 -0.88 -11.73
C ASN A 233 -1.24 -0.14 -11.30
N TYR A 234 -0.75 0.82 -12.09
CA TYR A 234 0.51 1.52 -11.83
C TYR A 234 0.36 3.03 -11.94
N GLU A 235 0.58 3.73 -10.82
CA GLU A 235 0.58 5.20 -10.79
C GLU A 235 1.77 5.84 -11.52
N LYS A 236 2.91 5.13 -11.58
CA LYS A 236 4.19 5.63 -12.10
C LYS A 236 4.74 4.72 -13.19
N ILE A 237 4.05 4.70 -14.32
CA ILE A 237 4.47 4.00 -15.52
C ILE A 237 4.57 4.95 -16.71
N GLU A 238 5.68 4.83 -17.46
CA GLU A 238 5.81 5.45 -18.76
C GLU A 238 5.48 4.43 -19.86
N VAL A 239 4.82 4.87 -20.92
CA VAL A 239 4.48 4.03 -22.07
C VAL A 239 5.06 4.68 -23.31
N VAL A 240 5.92 3.93 -24.02
CA VAL A 240 6.56 4.37 -25.26
C VAL A 240 5.96 3.55 -26.40
N PHE A 241 5.40 4.24 -27.39
CA PHE A 241 4.80 3.61 -28.55
C PHE A 241 5.75 3.67 -29.74
N ILE A 242 6.11 2.51 -30.29
CA ILE A 242 6.92 2.39 -31.49
C ILE A 242 6.07 1.70 -32.55
N ARG A 243 5.92 2.35 -33.69
CA ARG A 243 5.38 1.71 -34.88
C ARG A 243 6.49 1.47 -35.89
N HIS A 244 6.36 0.42 -36.69
CA HIS A 244 7.32 0.17 -37.75
C HIS A 244 6.66 -0.40 -39.00
N HIS A 245 7.31 -0.10 -40.11
CA HIS A 245 7.13 -0.69 -41.42
C HIS A 245 8.55 -0.92 -41.94
N THR A 246 9.01 -0.17 -42.95
CA THR A 246 10.42 -0.10 -43.34
C THR A 246 11.26 0.78 -42.42
N VAL A 247 10.64 1.77 -41.77
CA VAL A 247 11.31 2.66 -40.82
C VAL A 247 10.50 2.70 -39.53
N ALA A 248 11.17 2.53 -38.41
CA ALA A 248 10.57 2.67 -37.09
C ALA A 248 10.47 4.14 -36.67
N LYS A 249 9.38 4.48 -35.98
CA LYS A 249 9.16 5.80 -35.40
C LYS A 249 8.53 5.66 -34.03
N GLU A 250 9.01 6.46 -33.09
CA GLU A 250 8.30 6.74 -31.85
C GLU A 250 7.12 7.65 -32.17
N VAL A 251 5.95 7.30 -31.66
CA VAL A 251 4.68 7.99 -31.92
C VAL A 251 3.93 8.21 -30.62
N ASP A 252 2.94 9.09 -30.64
CA ASP A 252 2.02 9.24 -29.51
C ASP A 252 0.89 8.19 -29.53
N GLU A 253 0.07 8.19 -28.48
CA GLU A 253 -1.06 7.28 -28.33
C GLU A 253 -2.04 7.39 -29.52
N GLN A 254 -2.35 8.61 -29.96
CA GLN A 254 -3.33 8.86 -31.01
C GLN A 254 -2.82 8.30 -32.35
N GLU A 255 -1.58 8.58 -32.69
CA GLU A 255 -0.95 8.11 -33.91
C GLU A 255 -0.75 6.58 -33.88
N PHE A 256 -0.43 5.99 -32.73
CA PHE A 256 -0.31 4.54 -32.57
C PHE A 256 -1.64 3.82 -32.86
N PHE A 257 -2.75 4.27 -32.27
CA PHE A 257 -4.04 3.56 -32.42
C PHE A 257 -4.82 3.92 -33.69
N TYR A 258 -4.63 5.11 -34.27
CA TYR A 258 -5.50 5.61 -35.35
C TYR A 258 -4.81 5.83 -36.71
N SER A 259 -3.49 5.75 -36.80
CA SER A 259 -2.78 5.90 -38.08
C SER A 259 -3.14 4.79 -39.10
N ARG A 260 -3.04 5.14 -40.38
CA ARG A 260 -3.38 4.28 -41.54
C ARG A 260 -2.19 4.05 -42.49
N GLU A 261 -0.97 4.37 -42.06
CA GLU A 261 0.22 4.14 -42.87
C GLU A 261 0.48 2.64 -43.08
N THR A 262 0.99 2.28 -44.27
CA THR A 262 1.36 0.90 -44.64
C THR A 262 2.67 0.92 -45.43
N GLY A 263 3.44 -0.16 -45.34
CA GLY A 263 4.74 -0.30 -46.02
C GLY A 263 5.28 -1.73 -45.92
N GLY A 264 6.54 -1.94 -46.28
CA GLY A 264 7.22 -3.23 -46.04
C GLY A 264 7.47 -3.48 -44.55
N THR A 265 7.94 -4.67 -44.19
CA THR A 265 8.23 -5.05 -42.79
C THR A 265 9.72 -5.23 -42.58
N VAL A 266 10.32 -4.35 -41.77
CA VAL A 266 11.72 -4.44 -41.32
C VAL A 266 11.73 -4.28 -39.80
N VAL A 267 11.66 -5.41 -39.09
CA VAL A 267 11.54 -5.45 -37.63
C VAL A 267 12.80 -4.93 -36.94
N SER A 268 13.99 -5.15 -37.52
CA SER A 268 15.25 -4.70 -36.93
C SER A 268 15.29 -3.18 -36.73
N SER A 269 14.62 -2.41 -37.59
CA SER A 269 14.53 -0.94 -37.46
C SER A 269 13.86 -0.55 -36.14
N ALA A 270 12.83 -1.29 -35.71
CA ALA A 270 12.12 -1.05 -34.45
C ALA A 270 12.97 -1.42 -33.25
N LEU A 271 13.68 -2.55 -33.33
CA LEU A 271 14.55 -3.01 -32.26
C LEU A 271 15.77 -2.10 -32.06
N GLN A 272 16.32 -1.55 -33.14
CA GLN A 272 17.40 -0.56 -33.07
C GLN A 272 16.93 0.72 -32.37
N LEU A 273 15.82 1.31 -32.84
CA LEU A 273 15.25 2.52 -32.23
C LEU A 273 14.91 2.29 -30.75
N MET A 274 14.33 1.14 -30.42
CA MET A 274 14.02 0.79 -29.03
C MET A 274 15.29 0.69 -28.17
N GLY A 275 16.36 0.05 -28.67
CA GLY A 275 17.63 -0.03 -27.96
C GLY A 275 18.29 1.33 -27.74
N GLU A 276 18.19 2.24 -28.71
CA GLU A 276 18.64 3.63 -28.59
C GLU A 276 17.87 4.37 -27.49
N ILE A 277 16.54 4.29 -27.53
CA ILE A 277 15.66 4.90 -26.52
C ILE A 277 15.96 4.35 -25.12
N ILE A 278 16.11 3.04 -24.97
CA ILE A 278 16.43 2.40 -23.68
C ILE A 278 17.73 2.98 -23.11
N THR A 279 18.76 3.09 -23.96
CA THR A 279 20.09 3.55 -23.53
C THR A 279 20.10 5.05 -23.18
N GLU A 280 19.36 5.86 -23.93
CA GLU A 280 19.33 7.32 -23.75
C GLU A 280 18.45 7.77 -22.57
N ARG A 281 17.25 7.19 -22.43
CA ARG A 281 16.23 7.66 -21.47
C ARG A 281 16.10 6.80 -20.21
N TYR A 282 16.40 5.51 -20.27
CA TYR A 282 15.98 4.54 -19.24
C TYR A 282 17.14 3.72 -18.66
N PRO A 283 17.93 4.28 -17.73
CA PRO A 283 18.98 3.52 -17.04
C PRO A 283 18.39 2.41 -16.14
N ILE A 284 18.90 1.17 -16.28
CA ILE A 284 18.43 -0.03 -15.56
C ILE A 284 18.49 0.11 -14.03
N SER A 285 19.39 0.97 -13.52
CA SER A 285 19.51 1.23 -12.08
C SER A 285 18.25 1.86 -11.48
N SER A 286 17.46 2.53 -12.31
CA SER A 286 16.34 3.36 -11.88
C SER A 286 15.01 2.85 -12.43
N TRP A 287 15.01 2.25 -13.63
CA TRP A 287 13.81 1.83 -14.35
C TRP A 287 13.71 0.32 -14.54
N ASN A 288 12.51 -0.22 -14.36
CA ASN A 288 12.15 -1.55 -14.82
C ASN A 288 11.63 -1.47 -16.26
N ILE A 289 12.28 -2.18 -17.19
CA ILE A 289 11.98 -2.06 -18.62
C ILE A 289 11.20 -3.29 -19.09
N TYR A 290 10.07 -3.04 -19.74
CA TYR A 290 9.16 -4.06 -20.26
C TYR A 290 8.90 -3.82 -21.74
N VAL A 291 8.72 -4.89 -22.51
CA VAL A 291 8.42 -4.79 -23.94
C VAL A 291 7.26 -5.71 -24.30
N ALA A 292 6.31 -5.18 -25.08
CA ALA A 292 5.25 -5.92 -25.75
C ALA A 292 5.32 -5.63 -27.25
N GLN A 293 5.66 -6.64 -28.05
CA GLN A 293 5.71 -6.57 -29.51
C GLN A 293 4.54 -7.35 -30.11
N ALA A 294 3.78 -6.75 -31.02
CA ALA A 294 2.79 -7.45 -31.83
C ALA A 294 3.07 -7.30 -33.33
N SER A 295 3.10 -8.42 -34.05
CA SER A 295 3.33 -8.51 -35.50
C SER A 295 2.68 -9.78 -36.04
N ASP A 296 2.45 -9.88 -37.35
CA ASP A 296 2.02 -11.13 -38.00
C ASP A 296 3.17 -12.10 -38.30
N GLY A 297 4.39 -11.74 -37.93
CA GLY A 297 5.59 -12.59 -38.01
C GLY A 297 6.26 -12.58 -39.39
N ASP A 298 5.63 -11.97 -40.39
CA ASP A 298 6.23 -11.79 -41.72
C ASP A 298 7.34 -10.74 -41.64
N ASN A 299 8.56 -11.15 -41.97
CA ASN A 299 9.71 -10.27 -41.95
C ASN A 299 10.59 -10.56 -43.15
N TRP A 300 11.36 -9.55 -43.56
CA TRP A 300 12.29 -9.72 -44.66
C TRP A 300 13.33 -10.81 -44.30
N HIS A 301 13.51 -11.81 -45.17
CA HIS A 301 14.28 -13.03 -44.82
C HIS A 301 15.72 -12.77 -44.33
N HIS A 302 16.36 -11.67 -44.78
CA HIS A 302 17.70 -11.29 -44.32
C HIS A 302 17.72 -10.52 -42.99
N ASP A 303 16.55 -10.12 -42.48
CA ASP A 303 16.39 -9.28 -41.30
C ASP A 303 16.17 -10.08 -40.02
N SER A 304 15.54 -11.26 -40.09
CA SER A 304 15.24 -12.09 -38.91
C SER A 304 16.48 -12.49 -38.09
N PRO A 305 17.63 -12.89 -38.68
CA PRO A 305 18.86 -13.13 -37.92
C PRO A 305 19.38 -11.86 -37.22
N SER A 306 19.27 -10.71 -37.87
CA SER A 306 19.67 -9.42 -37.30
C SER A 306 18.79 -9.05 -36.10
N CYS A 307 17.48 -9.34 -36.16
CA CYS A 307 16.55 -9.12 -35.05
C CYS A 307 16.94 -9.94 -33.82
N ARG A 308 17.25 -11.24 -34.03
CA ARG A 308 17.72 -12.13 -32.97
C ARG A 308 18.99 -11.58 -32.31
N ASP A 309 19.98 -11.18 -33.10
CA ASP A 309 21.25 -10.68 -32.58
C ASP A 309 21.07 -9.35 -31.82
N LEU A 310 20.20 -8.46 -32.29
CA LEU A 310 19.82 -7.23 -31.60
C LEU A 310 19.14 -7.51 -30.26
N LEU A 311 18.22 -8.48 -30.21
CA LEU A 311 17.58 -8.89 -28.96
C LEU A 311 18.63 -9.37 -27.96
N PHE A 312 19.51 -10.28 -28.37
CA PHE A 312 20.56 -10.83 -27.50
C PHE A 312 21.50 -9.77 -26.95
N GLN A 313 21.99 -8.88 -27.81
CA GLN A 313 23.11 -7.99 -27.45
C GLN A 313 22.63 -6.67 -26.84
N ARG A 314 21.49 -6.14 -27.28
CA ARG A 314 21.08 -4.76 -26.97
C ARG A 314 19.82 -4.62 -26.14
N ILE A 315 18.95 -5.64 -26.10
CA ILE A 315 17.63 -5.50 -25.47
C ILE A 315 17.50 -6.43 -24.26
N MET A 316 17.67 -7.74 -24.46
CA MET A 316 17.49 -8.76 -23.43
C MET A 316 18.29 -8.57 -22.13
N PRO A 317 19.52 -7.99 -22.16
CA PRO A 317 20.26 -7.67 -20.94
C PRO A 317 19.64 -6.54 -20.09
N PHE A 318 18.81 -5.67 -20.69
CA PHE A 318 18.27 -4.47 -20.07
C PHE A 318 16.80 -4.63 -19.65
N VAL A 319 16.06 -5.53 -20.30
CA VAL A 319 14.63 -5.75 -20.06
C VAL A 319 14.38 -6.79 -18.96
N ARG A 320 13.33 -6.57 -18.18
CA ARG A 320 12.84 -7.48 -17.14
C ARG A 320 11.92 -8.55 -17.70
N TYR A 321 11.21 -8.21 -18.76
CA TYR A 321 10.27 -9.09 -19.43
C TYR A 321 10.01 -8.60 -20.86
N TYR A 322 10.01 -9.52 -21.82
CA TYR A 322 9.71 -9.27 -23.22
C TYR A 322 8.60 -10.21 -23.66
N ALA A 323 7.49 -9.66 -24.16
CA ALA A 323 6.37 -10.42 -24.71
C ALA A 323 6.28 -10.19 -26.22
N TYR A 324 6.52 -11.24 -27.00
CA TYR A 324 6.24 -11.28 -28.42
C TYR A 324 4.88 -11.94 -28.67
N ILE A 325 4.01 -11.25 -29.39
CA ILE A 325 2.69 -11.71 -29.80
C ILE A 325 2.67 -11.81 -31.33
N GLU A 326 2.52 -13.04 -31.83
CA GLU A 326 2.31 -13.30 -33.25
C GLU A 326 0.81 -13.33 -33.54
N ILE A 327 0.37 -12.54 -34.51
CA ILE A 327 -1.04 -12.47 -34.93
C ILE A 327 -1.16 -13.09 -36.31
N THR A 328 -1.16 -14.42 -36.34
CA THR A 328 -1.34 -15.22 -37.54
C THR A 328 -2.29 -16.37 -37.24
N PRO A 329 -3.31 -16.64 -38.06
CA PRO A 329 -4.19 -17.79 -37.89
C PRO A 329 -3.58 -19.10 -38.44
N ASP A 330 -2.44 -19.00 -39.12
CA ASP A 330 -1.82 -20.09 -39.87
C ASP A 330 -0.51 -20.54 -39.21
N ARG A 331 0.47 -20.95 -40.01
CA ARG A 331 1.79 -21.36 -39.51
C ARG A 331 2.60 -20.17 -39.04
N HIS A 332 3.39 -20.43 -38.01
CA HIS A 332 4.46 -19.55 -37.55
C HIS A 332 5.38 -19.12 -38.69
N GLN A 333 5.80 -17.87 -38.64
CA GLN A 333 6.62 -17.25 -39.68
C GLN A 333 8.10 -17.23 -39.30
N SER A 334 8.94 -16.72 -40.20
CA SER A 334 10.40 -16.70 -40.03
C SER A 334 10.88 -15.96 -38.77
N LEU A 335 10.11 -14.97 -38.28
CA LEU A 335 10.46 -14.25 -37.06
C LEU A 335 10.24 -15.11 -35.81
N TRP A 336 9.19 -15.94 -35.79
CA TRP A 336 8.93 -16.87 -34.70
C TRP A 336 10.10 -17.84 -34.52
N GLU A 337 10.54 -18.49 -35.60
CA GLU A 337 11.67 -19.44 -35.57
C GLU A 337 12.95 -18.77 -35.04
N ALA A 338 13.26 -17.55 -35.49
CA ALA A 338 14.42 -16.80 -35.00
C ALA A 338 14.31 -16.44 -33.51
N TYR A 339 13.09 -16.18 -33.02
CA TYR A 339 12.84 -15.82 -31.62
C TYR A 339 12.77 -17.03 -30.69
N GLU A 340 12.54 -18.25 -31.19
CA GLU A 340 12.64 -19.47 -30.40
C GLU A 340 14.05 -19.66 -29.82
N GLU A 341 15.09 -19.29 -30.57
CA GLU A 341 16.47 -19.27 -30.08
C GLU A 341 16.66 -18.29 -28.91
N VAL A 342 16.03 -17.10 -28.98
CA VAL A 342 16.07 -16.09 -27.91
C VAL A 342 15.35 -16.62 -26.66
N LYS A 343 14.18 -17.23 -26.85
CA LYS A 343 13.39 -17.83 -25.76
C LYS A 343 14.14 -18.96 -25.06
N ALA A 344 14.87 -19.79 -25.82
CA ALA A 344 15.67 -20.87 -25.25
C ALA A 344 16.80 -20.36 -24.34
N ALA A 345 17.35 -19.18 -24.65
CA ALA A 345 18.44 -18.57 -23.90
C ALA A 345 17.97 -17.64 -22.76
N HIS A 346 16.77 -17.06 -22.86
CA HIS A 346 16.27 -16.08 -21.89
C HIS A 346 14.88 -16.45 -21.35
N PRO A 347 14.76 -16.84 -20.07
CA PRO A 347 13.48 -17.28 -19.48
C PRO A 347 12.45 -16.15 -19.30
N HIS A 348 12.89 -14.89 -19.37
CA HIS A 348 12.04 -13.70 -19.33
C HIS A 348 11.58 -13.22 -20.72
N PHE A 349 11.80 -14.02 -21.76
CA PHE A 349 11.23 -13.84 -23.09
C PHE A 349 10.04 -14.77 -23.28
N ALA A 350 8.86 -14.20 -23.54
CA ALA A 350 7.62 -14.94 -23.76
C ALA A 350 7.15 -14.76 -25.20
N MET A 351 6.65 -15.85 -25.78
CA MET A 351 6.08 -15.89 -27.13
C MET A 351 4.68 -16.47 -27.06
N ARG A 352 3.70 -15.78 -27.64
CA ARG A 352 2.30 -16.21 -27.71
C ARG A 352 1.72 -15.90 -29.08
N GLN A 353 0.72 -16.69 -29.45
CA GLN A 353 -0.03 -16.51 -30.70
C GLN A 353 -1.45 -16.07 -30.36
N ILE A 354 -2.02 -15.19 -31.19
CA ILE A 354 -3.42 -14.78 -31.15
C ILE A 354 -4.02 -15.04 -32.52
N ASP A 355 -4.98 -15.97 -32.58
CA ASP A 355 -5.69 -16.30 -33.82
C ASP A 355 -6.93 -15.43 -33.98
N GLY A 356 -7.61 -15.13 -32.86
CA GLY A 356 -8.82 -14.32 -32.87
C GLY A 356 -9.07 -13.50 -31.59
N PRO A 357 -10.18 -12.75 -31.55
CA PRO A 357 -10.49 -11.85 -30.43
C PRO A 357 -10.67 -12.59 -29.09
N ALA A 358 -11.09 -13.86 -29.13
CA ALA A 358 -11.28 -14.69 -27.95
C ALA A 358 -9.96 -15.01 -27.23
N ASP A 359 -8.84 -15.03 -27.96
CA ASP A 359 -7.53 -15.39 -27.41
C ASP A 359 -6.84 -14.21 -26.72
N ILE A 360 -7.28 -12.98 -26.97
CA ILE A 360 -6.65 -11.76 -26.43
C ILE A 360 -6.57 -11.82 -24.91
N TYR A 361 -7.69 -12.06 -24.23
CA TYR A 361 -7.71 -12.05 -22.76
C TYR A 361 -6.96 -13.25 -22.15
N PRO A 362 -7.15 -14.50 -22.60
CA PRO A 362 -6.36 -15.64 -22.14
C PRO A 362 -4.85 -15.43 -22.30
N VAL A 363 -4.39 -14.95 -23.46
CA VAL A 363 -2.98 -14.66 -23.73
C VAL A 363 -2.48 -13.53 -22.83
N PHE A 364 -3.25 -12.46 -22.71
CA PHE A 364 -2.91 -11.33 -21.84
C PHE A 364 -2.73 -11.78 -20.38
N ARG A 365 -3.70 -12.55 -19.87
CA ARG A 365 -3.65 -13.08 -18.51
C ARG A 365 -2.45 -14.00 -18.32
N ASP A 366 -2.12 -14.85 -19.29
CA ASP A 366 -0.96 -15.74 -19.18
C ASP A 366 0.38 -14.99 -19.16
N LEU A 367 0.51 -13.91 -19.94
CA LEU A 367 1.71 -13.07 -19.97
C LEU A 367 1.92 -12.29 -18.66
N PHE A 368 0.84 -11.75 -18.09
CA PHE A 368 0.88 -10.83 -16.94
C PHE A 368 0.32 -11.45 -15.65
N ARG A 369 0.17 -12.77 -15.57
CA ARG A 369 -0.32 -13.43 -14.36
C ARG A 369 0.66 -13.19 -13.21
N ARG A 370 0.11 -12.83 -12.05
CA ARG A 370 0.84 -12.80 -10.79
C ARG A 370 1.48 -14.16 -10.51
N ARG A 371 2.81 -14.18 -10.49
CA ARG A 371 3.58 -15.37 -10.14
C ARG A 371 3.75 -15.35 -8.63
N THR A 372 3.00 -16.21 -7.94
CA THR A 372 3.19 -16.43 -6.51
C THR A 372 4.60 -17.01 -6.31
N ALA A 373 5.45 -16.26 -5.60
CA ALA A 373 6.82 -16.65 -5.29
C ALA A 373 6.87 -17.83 -4.31
#